data_AF-A0A6N3J8A5-F1
#
_entry.id   AF-A0A6N3J8A5-F1
#
_cell.length_a   1.000
_cell.length_b   1.000
_cell.length_c   1.000
_cell.angle_alpha   90.00
_cell.angle_beta   90.00
_cell.angle_gamma   90.00
#
_symmetry.space_group_name_H-M   'P 1'
#
loop_
_entity.id
_entity.type
_entity.pdbx_description
1 polymer ?
#
loop_
_entity_poly.entity_id
_entity_poly.type
_entity_poly.pdbx_seq_one_letter_code
_entity_poly.pdbx_strand_id
1 'polypeptide(L)'
;MKPYKNLSSKNLALLLMITRVTTVVSLLAVALSLIGLASQFWMTRGFGLNFWSTVGIATLIPSLQVLFGSGIIAAIIAFEESYRQKSEAFIASLK
;
A
#
# COMPACT_ATOMS: atom_id res chain seq x y z
N MET A 1 -19.42 22.44 22.25
CA MET A 1 -19.07 21.04 22.60
C MET A 1 -18.19 20.47 21.49
N LYS A 2 -16.97 19.99 21.77
CA LYS A 2 -16.07 19.43 20.75
C LYS A 2 -16.60 18.05 20.31
N PRO A 3 -17.02 17.82 19.06
CA PRO A 3 -17.64 16.56 18.63
C PRO A 3 -16.67 15.36 18.63
N TYR A 4 -15.37 15.61 18.79
CA TYR A 4 -14.30 14.63 18.59
C TYR A 4 -13.43 14.42 19.83
N LYS A 5 -13.96 14.66 21.04
CA LYS A 5 -13.17 14.55 22.28
C LYS A 5 -12.71 13.11 22.58
N ASN A 6 -13.37 12.10 22.01
CA ASN A 6 -13.12 10.68 22.29
C ASN A 6 -12.68 9.84 21.09
N LEU A 7 -12.58 10.39 19.87
CA LEU A 7 -11.94 9.70 18.75
C LEU A 7 -10.44 9.98 18.81
N SER A 8 -9.80 9.51 19.88
CA SER A 8 -8.36 9.45 19.97
C SER A 8 -7.91 8.33 19.03
N SER A 9 -7.62 8.72 17.79
CA SER A 9 -6.99 7.92 16.75
C SER A 9 -5.54 7.58 17.15
N LYS A 10 -5.35 6.96 18.33
CA LYS A 10 -4.04 6.72 18.96
C LYS A 10 -3.09 5.93 18.05
N ASN A 11 -3.65 5.18 17.10
CA ASN A 11 -2.91 4.30 16.20
C ASN A 11 -3.01 4.70 14.72
N LEU A 12 -3.52 5.89 14.38
CA LEU A 12 -3.67 6.31 12.97
C LEU A 12 -2.31 6.40 12.26
N ALA A 13 -1.32 6.99 12.93
CA ALA A 13 0.06 7.05 12.43
C ALA A 13 0.66 5.66 12.23
N LEU A 14 0.33 4.70 13.11
CA LEU A 14 0.81 3.32 13.04
C LEU A 14 0.14 2.59 11.86
N LEU A 15 -1.16 2.80 11.64
CA LEU A 15 -1.90 2.28 10.50
C LEU A 15 -1.35 2.84 9.16
N LEU A 16 -1.05 4.13 9.12
CA LEU A 16 -0.45 4.80 7.96
C LEU A 16 1.00 4.32 7.70
N MET A 17 1.73 3.98 8.77
CA MET A 17 3.05 3.37 8.66
C MET A 17 2.96 1.95 8.08
N ILE A 18 2.02 1.12 8.58
CA ILE A 18 1.81 -0.24 8.08
C ILE A 18 1.40 -0.21 6.60
N THR A 19 0.49 0.67 6.20
CA THR A 19 0.08 0.77 4.78
C THR A 19 1.26 1.18 3.90
N ARG A 20 2.10 2.13 4.32
CA ARG A 20 3.32 2.52 3.60
C ARG A 20 4.36 1.39 3.49
N VAL A 21 4.59 0.65 4.57
CA VAL A 21 5.50 -0.51 4.52
C VAL A 21 4.94 -1.56 3.56
N THR A 22 3.63 -1.80 3.61
CA THR A 22 2.94 -2.78 2.75
C THR A 22 2.98 -2.37 1.28
N THR A 23 2.84 -1.08 0.94
CA THR A 23 2.98 -0.59 -0.44
C THR A 23 4.41 -0.76 -0.95
N VAL A 24 5.44 -0.48 -0.13
CA VAL A 24 6.84 -0.67 -0.52
C VAL A 24 7.16 -2.16 -0.75
N VAL A 25 6.71 -3.05 0.15
CA VAL A 25 6.91 -4.49 0.02
C VAL A 25 6.20 -5.04 -1.23
N SER A 26 4.97 -4.60 -1.50
CA SER A 26 4.24 -5.03 -2.70
C SER A 26 4.86 -4.50 -3.99
N LEU A 27 5.38 -3.27 -4.01
CA LEU A 27 6.17 -2.75 -5.14
C LEU A 27 7.43 -3.58 -5.41
N LEU A 28 8.17 -3.94 -4.37
CA LEU A 28 9.35 -4.82 -4.49
C LEU A 28 8.97 -6.19 -5.03
N ALA A 29 7.86 -6.77 -4.55
CA ALA A 29 7.35 -8.04 -5.05
C ALA A 29 6.98 -7.97 -6.54
N VAL A 30 6.27 -6.91 -6.96
CA VAL A 30 5.94 -6.69 -8.38
C VAL A 30 7.21 -6.56 -9.24
N ALA A 31 8.20 -5.80 -8.78
CA ALA A 31 9.47 -5.65 -9.49
C ALA A 31 10.19 -7.00 -9.67
N LEU A 32 10.26 -7.82 -8.61
CA LEU A 32 10.86 -9.16 -8.66
C LEU A 32 10.06 -10.11 -9.59
N SER A 33 8.73 -10.07 -9.56
CA SER A 33 7.89 -10.85 -10.48
C SER A 33 8.13 -10.47 -11.94
N LEU A 34 8.27 -9.17 -12.24
CA LEU A 34 8.55 -8.68 -13.59
C LEU A 34 9.94 -9.11 -14.08
N ILE A 35 10.95 -9.04 -13.21
CA ILE A 35 12.30 -9.55 -13.52
C ILE A 35 12.24 -11.05 -13.83
N GLY A 36 11.47 -11.81 -13.04
CA GLY A 36 11.31 -13.24 -13.27
C GLY A 36 10.63 -13.56 -14.59
N LEU A 37 9.58 -12.83 -14.95
CA LEU A 37 8.93 -12.93 -16.26
C LEU A 37 9.86 -12.54 -17.41
N ALA A 38 10.58 -11.43 -17.29
CA ALA A 38 11.51 -10.95 -18.32
C ALA A 38 12.66 -11.96 -18.57
N SER A 39 13.12 -12.64 -17.51
CA SER A 39 14.18 -13.65 -17.62
C SER A 39 13.81 -14.84 -18.52
N GLN A 40 12.52 -15.17 -18.65
CA GLN A 40 12.09 -16.23 -19.57
C GLN A 40 12.28 -15.89 -21.04
N PHE A 41 12.21 -14.62 -21.41
CA PHE A 41 12.34 -14.21 -22.81
C PHE A 41 13.79 -14.31 -23.32
N TRP A 42 14.79 -14.24 -22.43
CA TRP A 42 16.20 -14.20 -22.78
C TRP A 42 16.93 -15.53 -22.61
N MET A 43 16.40 -16.46 -21.82
CA MET A 43 17.08 -17.73 -21.52
C MET A 43 16.31 -18.94 -22.04
N THR A 44 16.89 -19.58 -23.06
CA THR A 44 16.38 -20.77 -23.73
C THR A 44 16.63 -22.02 -22.88
N ARG A 45 15.64 -22.37 -22.04
CA ARG A 45 15.43 -23.67 -21.39
C ARG A 45 16.44 -24.12 -20.32
N GLY A 46 16.05 -23.97 -19.06
CA GLY A 46 16.62 -24.66 -17.89
C GLY A 46 15.57 -24.86 -16.81
N PHE A 47 15.66 -25.95 -16.01
CA PHE A 47 14.68 -26.33 -14.99
C PHE A 47 14.44 -25.21 -13.95
N GLY A 48 15.49 -24.46 -13.57
CA GLY A 48 15.41 -23.35 -12.61
C GLY A 48 14.68 -22.10 -13.13
N LEU A 49 14.66 -21.88 -14.44
CA LEU A 49 13.97 -20.73 -15.07
C LEU A 49 12.45 -20.90 -15.13
N ASN A 50 11.99 -22.13 -15.38
CA ASN A 50 10.56 -22.44 -15.36
C ASN A 50 9.99 -22.26 -13.95
N PHE A 51 10.75 -22.64 -12.92
CA PHE A 51 10.37 -22.41 -11.53
C PHE A 51 10.28 -20.91 -11.21
N TRP A 52 11.30 -20.13 -11.57
CA TRP A 52 11.33 -18.69 -11.30
C TRP A 52 10.20 -17.91 -12.00
N SER A 53 9.87 -18.27 -13.23
CA SER A 53 8.72 -17.69 -13.94
C SER A 53 7.39 -18.04 -13.30
N THR A 54 7.21 -19.31 -12.93
CA THR A 54 5.98 -19.79 -12.29
C THR A 54 5.76 -19.05 -10.96
N VAL A 55 6.83 -18.88 -10.18
CA VAL A 55 6.81 -18.07 -8.96
C VAL A 55 6.50 -16.61 -9.28
N GLY A 56 7.12 -16.03 -10.30
CA GLY A 56 6.85 -14.66 -10.75
C GLY A 56 5.38 -14.41 -11.09
N ILE A 57 4.76 -15.30 -11.88
CA ILE A 57 3.34 -15.21 -12.26
C ILE A 57 2.45 -15.39 -11.03
N ALA A 58 2.74 -16.39 -10.19
CA ALA A 58 1.95 -16.68 -8.98
C ALA A 58 1.99 -15.54 -7.96
N THR A 59 3.09 -14.78 -7.91
CA THR A 59 3.29 -13.67 -6.97
C THR A 59 2.83 -12.31 -7.51
N LEU A 60 2.70 -12.16 -8.84
CA LEU A 60 2.33 -10.88 -9.47
C LEU A 60 0.88 -10.49 -9.19
N ILE A 61 -0.08 -11.40 -9.34
CA ILE A 61 -1.49 -11.12 -9.08
C ILE A 61 -1.74 -10.72 -7.61
N PRO A 62 -1.29 -11.50 -6.60
CA PRO A 62 -1.52 -11.12 -5.21
C PRO A 62 -0.75 -9.86 -4.81
N SER A 63 0.45 -9.62 -5.34
CA SER A 63 1.19 -8.38 -5.04
C SER A 63 0.49 -7.13 -5.60
N LEU A 64 -0.11 -7.21 -6.79
CA LEU A 64 -0.95 -6.14 -7.32
C LEU A 64 -2.19 -5.90 -6.45
N GLN A 65 -2.88 -6.95 -6.03
CA GLN A 65 -4.04 -6.82 -5.14
C GLN A 65 -3.69 -6.13 -3.82
N VAL A 66 -2.57 -6.52 -3.22
CA VAL A 66 -2.07 -5.89 -1.98
C VAL A 66 -1.64 -4.44 -2.22
N LEU A 67 -1.01 -4.13 -3.36
CA LEU A 67 -0.61 -2.77 -3.71
C LEU A 67 -1.82 -1.84 -3.87
N PHE A 68 -2.85 -2.28 -4.61
CA PHE A 68 -4.07 -1.49 -4.78
C PHE A 68 -4.87 -1.39 -3.47
N GLY A 69 -5.00 -2.48 -2.73
CA GLY A 69 -5.73 -2.49 -1.45
C GLY A 69 -5.10 -1.58 -0.41
N SER A 70 -3.77 -1.64 -0.25
CA SER A 70 -3.04 -0.75 0.66
C SER A 70 -3.08 0.72 0.21
N GLY A 71 -3.06 0.98 -1.10
CA GLY A 71 -3.22 2.32 -1.66
C GLY A 71 -4.60 2.94 -1.37
N ILE A 72 -5.68 2.17 -1.53
CA ILE A 72 -7.05 2.63 -1.23
C ILE A 72 -7.19 2.97 0.27
N ILE A 73 -6.70 2.09 1.14
CA ILE A 73 -6.75 2.32 2.59
C ILE A 73 -5.93 3.57 2.97
N ALA A 74 -4.74 3.74 2.40
CA ALA A 74 -3.93 4.93 2.64
C ALA A 74 -4.63 6.22 2.17
N ALA A 75 -5.31 6.18 1.02
CA ALA A 75 -6.08 7.32 0.52
C ALA A 75 -7.23 7.70 1.45
N ILE A 76 -8.00 6.72 1.94
CA ILE A 76 -9.11 6.94 2.89
C ILE A 76 -8.61 7.61 4.17
N ILE A 77 -7.49 7.12 4.73
CA ILE A 77 -6.90 7.70 5.94
C ILE A 77 -6.47 9.15 5.70
N ALA A 78 -5.84 9.43 4.55
CA ALA A 78 -5.44 10.80 4.19
C ALA A 78 -6.65 11.74 4.02
N PHE A 79 -7.77 11.25 3.47
CA PHE A 79 -9.01 12.00 3.41
C PHE A 79 -9.54 12.32 4.82
N GLU A 80 -9.61 11.34 5.70
CA GLU A 80 -10.07 11.52 7.09
C GLU A 80 -9.23 12.57 7.82
N GLU A 81 -7.91 12.51 7.67
CA GLU A 81 -6.98 13.48 8.27
C GLU A 81 -7.17 14.89 7.70
N SER A 82 -7.42 15.03 6.39
CA SER A 82 -7.69 16.33 5.75
C SER A 82 -9.01 16.96 6.23
N TYR A 83 -10.07 16.16 6.42
CA TYR A 83 -11.33 16.65 7.00
C TYR A 83 -11.15 17.10 8.45
N ARG A 84 -10.34 16.37 9.23
CA ARG A 84 -10.02 16.74 10.61
C ARG A 84 -9.28 18.07 10.69
N GLN A 85 -8.27 18.28 9.87
CA GLN A 85 -7.54 19.56 9.81
C GLN A 85 -8.46 20.72 9.44
N LYS A 86 -9.35 20.54 8.45
CA LYS A 86 -10.33 21.57 8.06
C LYS A 86 -11.31 21.89 9.19
N SER A 87 -11.76 20.88 9.94
CA SER A 87 -12.66 21.08 11.08
C SER A 87 -11.96 21.84 12.22
N GLU A 88 -10.71 21.49 12.53
CA GLU A 88 -9.92 22.17 13.56
C GLU A 88 -9.64 23.63 13.17
N ALA A 89 -9.31 23.91 11.90
CA ALA A 89 -9.11 25.25 11.38
C ALA A 89 -10.39 26.11 11.43
N PHE A 90 -11.54 25.53 11.09
CA PHE A 90 -12.84 26.21 11.18
C PHE A 90 -13.19 26.56 12.64
N ILE A 91 -12.99 25.64 13.58
CA ILE A 91 -13.19 25.90 15.01
C ILE A 91 -12.23 26.98 15.53
N ALA A 92 -10.99 27.01 15.03
CA ALA A 92 -10.03 28.06 15.39
C ALA A 92 -10.44 29.44 14.85
N SER A 93 -11.03 29.51 13.65
CA SER A 93 -11.52 30.78 13.07
C SER A 93 -12.78 31.34 13.74
N LEU A 94 -13.52 30.51 14.46
CA LEU A 94 -14.73 30.88 15.21
C LEU A 94 -14.41 31.41 16.62
N LYS A 95 -13.13 31.43 17.01
CA LYS A 95 -12.66 31.78 18.35
C LYS A 95 -11.87 33.07 18.32
#